data_AF-A0A8X6YHR2-F1
#
_entry.id   AF-A0A8X6YHR2-F1
#
_cell.length_a   1.000
_cell.length_b   1.000
_cell.length_c   1.000
_cell.angle_alpha   90.00
_cell.angle_beta   90.00
_cell.angle_gamma   90.00
#
_symmetry.space_group_name_H-M   'P 1'
#
loop_
_entity.id
_entity.type
_entity.pdbx_description
1 polymer ?
#
loop_
_entity_poly.entity_id
_entity_poly.type
_entity_poly.pdbx_seq_one_letter_code
_entity_poly.pdbx_strand_id
1 'polypeptide(L)'
;MDVADGLTNGAVGKLSHVELGDQNRVLRVWLLFPNGAGAKARGKVAGYANSKGISREMVPINGRSATVPLNRNRSIHAKKNHFPLKLACSLTIHKSQRGTFDEIVYKYS
;
A
#
# COMPACT_ATOMS: atom_id res chain seq x y z
N MET A 1 2.33 8.48 2.27
CA MET A 1 1.79 7.55 3.29
C MET A 1 2.13 8.12 4.66
N ASP A 2 1.63 7.54 5.76
CA ASP A 2 1.91 8.06 7.10
C ASP A 2 3.17 7.40 7.66
N VAL A 3 4.29 8.10 7.54
CA VAL A 3 5.61 7.62 7.99
C VAL A 3 5.64 7.44 9.51
N ALA A 4 4.93 8.31 10.24
CA ALA A 4 4.85 8.22 11.70
C ALA A 4 3.99 7.04 12.17
N ASP A 5 3.23 6.41 11.26
CA ASP A 5 2.47 5.19 11.49
C ASP A 5 3.19 3.94 10.93
N GLY A 6 4.46 4.06 10.53
CA GLY A 6 5.25 2.96 9.97
C GLY A 6 4.86 2.56 8.53
N LEU A 7 3.90 3.26 7.91
CA LEU A 7 3.51 3.06 6.51
C LEU A 7 4.46 3.84 5.60
N THR A 8 5.68 3.32 5.45
CA THR A 8 6.76 3.92 4.67
C THR A 8 6.93 3.25 3.30
N ASN A 9 7.70 3.90 2.43
CA ASN A 9 8.13 3.28 1.18
C ASN A 9 9.08 2.12 1.52
N GLY A 10 8.63 0.88 1.30
CA GLY A 10 9.38 -0.33 1.65
C GLY A 10 8.74 -1.15 2.77
N ALA A 11 7.69 -0.65 3.43
CA ALA A 11 6.89 -1.50 4.31
C ALA A 11 6.26 -2.64 3.50
N VAL A 12 6.61 -3.87 3.83
CA VAL A 12 6.10 -5.07 3.16
C VAL A 12 4.96 -5.65 3.99
N GLY A 13 3.84 -5.90 3.33
CA GLY A 13 2.67 -6.52 3.94
C GLY A 13 2.09 -7.60 3.04
N LYS A 14 1.34 -8.51 3.63
CA LYS A 14 0.63 -9.57 2.92
C LYS A 14 -0.77 -9.10 2.57
N LEU A 15 -1.16 -9.30 1.30
CA LEU A 15 -2.54 -9.08 0.87
C LEU A 15 -3.46 -10.10 1.53
N SER A 16 -4.48 -9.63 2.25
CA SER A 16 -5.45 -10.49 2.92
C SER A 16 -6.85 -10.36 2.33
N HIS A 17 -7.31 -9.14 2.04
CA HIS A 17 -8.66 -8.91 1.52
C HIS A 17 -8.69 -7.75 0.53
N VAL A 18 -9.52 -7.87 -0.50
CA VAL A 18 -9.78 -6.82 -1.49
C VAL A 18 -11.25 -6.45 -1.38
N GLU A 19 -11.48 -5.18 -1.05
CA GLU A 19 -12.83 -4.63 -0.93
C GLU A 19 -13.28 -4.07 -2.27
N LEU A 20 -14.36 -4.65 -2.78
CA LEU A 20 -14.94 -4.31 -4.08
C LEU A 20 -16.21 -3.49 -3.84
N GLY A 21 -16.35 -2.42 -4.63
CA GLY A 21 -17.56 -1.62 -4.69
C GLY A 21 -18.42 -2.01 -5.88
N ASP A 22 -19.29 -1.09 -6.26
CA ASP A 22 -20.13 -1.26 -7.45
C ASP A 22 -19.29 -1.51 -8.70
N GLN A 23 -19.84 -2.32 -9.61
CA GLN A 23 -19.19 -2.71 -10.86
C GLN A 23 -17.81 -3.35 -10.66
N ASN A 24 -17.60 -4.05 -9.55
CA ASN A 24 -16.38 -4.79 -9.24
C ASN A 24 -15.12 -3.91 -9.13
N ARG A 25 -15.30 -2.60 -8.89
CA ARG A 25 -14.18 -1.67 -8.72
C ARG A 25 -13.52 -1.88 -7.36
N VAL A 26 -12.20 -2.04 -7.33
CA VAL A 26 -11.44 -2.07 -6.07
C VAL A 26 -11.52 -0.71 -5.37
N LEU A 27 -12.12 -0.68 -4.20
CA LEU A 27 -12.22 0.51 -3.34
C LEU A 27 -11.05 0.61 -2.38
N ARG A 28 -10.72 -0.53 -1.76
CA ARG A 28 -9.72 -0.62 -0.69
C ARG A 28 -9.06 -1.98 -0.70
N VAL A 29 -7.80 -1.98 -0.33
CA VAL A 29 -6.99 -3.19 -0.16
C VAL A 29 -6.61 -3.30 1.30
N TRP A 30 -6.75 -4.48 1.89
CA TRP A 30 -6.46 -4.74 3.30
C TRP A 30 -5.20 -5.59 3.40
N LEU A 31 -4.17 -5.04 4.05
CA LEU A 31 -2.86 -5.65 4.20
C LEU A 31 -2.57 -5.99 5.65
N LEU A 32 -1.95 -7.14 5.87
CA LEU A 32 -1.34 -7.49 7.15
C LEU A 32 0.15 -7.11 7.13
N PHE A 33 0.58 -6.30 8.10
CA PHE A 33 1.99 -5.91 8.25
C PHE A 33 2.58 -6.60 9.49
N PRO A 34 3.72 -7.30 9.36
CA PRO A 34 4.31 -8.07 10.47
C PRO A 34 4.87 -7.19 11.58
N ASN A 35 5.22 -5.94 11.29
CA ASN A 35 5.82 -4.99 12.22
C ASN A 35 4.79 -4.09 12.95
N GLY A 36 3.50 -4.42 12.88
CA GLY A 36 2.44 -3.64 13.54
C GLY A 36 2.14 -2.27 12.93
N ALA A 37 2.80 -1.90 11.82
CA ALA A 37 2.58 -0.64 11.10
C ALA A 37 1.10 -0.42 10.76
N GLY A 38 0.68 0.85 10.64
CA GLY A 38 -0.68 1.22 10.27
C GLY A 38 -1.65 1.30 11.44
N ALA A 39 -1.19 1.36 12.70
CA ALA A 39 -2.07 1.36 13.87
C ALA A 39 -3.08 2.51 13.86
N LYS A 40 -2.64 3.72 13.48
CA LYS A 40 -3.54 4.87 13.33
C LYS A 40 -4.52 4.65 12.19
N ALA A 41 -4.07 4.09 11.07
CA ALA A 41 -4.94 3.77 9.95
C ALA A 41 -6.03 2.74 10.33
N ARG A 42 -5.68 1.72 11.13
CA ARG A 42 -6.64 0.73 11.67
C ARG A 42 -7.65 1.37 12.61
N GLY A 43 -7.18 2.21 13.52
CA GLY A 43 -8.05 2.93 14.46
C GLY A 43 -9.14 3.75 13.76
N LYS A 44 -8.78 4.46 12.67
CA LYS A 44 -9.73 5.28 11.90
C LYS A 44 -10.87 4.51 11.25
N VAL A 45 -10.69 3.21 11.00
CA VAL A 45 -11.70 2.36 10.33
C VAL A 45 -12.21 1.23 11.21
N ALA A 46 -11.88 1.20 12.50
CA ALA A 46 -12.12 0.05 13.36
C ALA A 46 -13.60 -0.37 13.41
N GLY A 47 -14.53 0.58 13.52
CA GLY A 47 -15.96 0.31 13.49
C GLY A 47 -16.43 -0.29 12.16
N TYR A 48 -15.90 0.22 11.04
CA TYR A 48 -16.19 -0.30 9.70
C TYR A 48 -15.62 -1.70 9.48
N ALA A 49 -14.37 -1.92 9.90
CA ALA A 49 -13.75 -3.24 9.83
C ALA A 49 -14.55 -4.27 10.62
N ASN A 50 -14.99 -3.90 11.83
CA ASN A 50 -15.81 -4.76 12.68
C ASN A 50 -17.16 -5.11 12.04
N SER A 51 -17.85 -4.14 11.43
CA SER A 51 -19.13 -4.41 10.75
C SER A 51 -19.00 -5.27 9.50
N LYS A 52 -17.80 -5.35 8.91
CA LYS A 52 -17.49 -6.19 7.74
C LYS A 52 -16.78 -7.50 8.11
N GLY A 53 -16.60 -7.80 9.39
CA GLY A 53 -15.88 -9.02 9.84
C GLY A 53 -14.39 -9.04 9.48
N ILE A 54 -13.80 -7.86 9.24
CA ILE A 54 -12.38 -7.72 8.89
C ILE A 54 -11.56 -7.65 10.18
N SER A 55 -10.46 -8.43 10.23
CA SER A 55 -9.57 -8.46 11.40
C SER A 55 -9.02 -7.06 11.75
N ARG A 56 -8.92 -6.79 13.06
CA ARG A 56 -8.37 -5.54 13.62
C ARG A 56 -6.88 -5.34 13.38
N GLU A 57 -6.19 -6.37 12.89
CA GLU A 57 -4.77 -6.31 12.50
C GLU A 57 -4.59 -5.83 11.06
N MET A 58 -5.67 -5.84 10.27
CA MET A 58 -5.63 -5.47 8.85
C MET A 58 -5.59 -3.97 8.66
N VAL A 59 -4.61 -3.50 7.91
CA VAL A 59 -4.41 -2.10 7.59
C VAL A 59 -5.12 -1.74 6.29
N PRO A 60 -6.01 -0.72 6.29
CA PRO A 60 -6.68 -0.27 5.08
C PRO A 60 -5.74 0.54 4.18
N ILE A 61 -5.62 0.15 2.92
CA ILE A 61 -4.92 0.91 1.88
C ILE A 61 -5.93 1.41 0.85
N ASN A 62 -6.11 2.73 0.83
CA ASN A 62 -7.01 3.40 -0.12
C ASN A 62 -6.26 3.83 -1.38
N GLY A 63 -7.01 3.94 -2.48
CA GLY A 63 -6.51 4.54 -3.72
C GLY A 63 -6.13 6.01 -3.53
N ARG A 64 -5.09 6.44 -4.25
CA ARG A 64 -4.58 7.81 -4.25
C ARG A 64 -4.52 8.36 -5.67
N SER A 65 -4.77 9.65 -5.80
CA SER A 65 -4.50 10.39 -7.03
C SER A 65 -3.16 11.10 -6.89
N ALA A 66 -2.27 10.92 -7.86
CA ALA A 66 -1.09 11.75 -8.01
C ALA A 66 -1.22 12.57 -9.29
N THR A 67 -0.93 13.86 -9.22
CA THR A 67 -0.93 14.75 -10.37
C THR A 67 0.50 15.17 -10.64
N VAL A 68 0.96 15.00 -11.87
CA VAL A 68 2.31 15.33 -12.31
C VAL A 68 2.21 16.33 -13.47
N PRO A 69 2.79 17.54 -13.35
CA PRO A 69 2.85 18.47 -14.47
C PRO A 69 3.78 17.92 -15.56
N LEU A 70 3.36 18.00 -16.81
CA LEU A 70 4.10 17.48 -17.97
C LEU A 70 4.88 18.57 -18.72
N ASN A 71 4.70 19.83 -18.36
CA ASN A 71 5.37 20.96 -19.00
C ASN A 71 5.80 22.02 -17.98
N ARG A 72 6.75 22.86 -18.39
CA ARG A 72 7.40 23.84 -17.52
C ARG A 72 6.43 24.89 -16.96
N ASN A 73 5.46 25.31 -17.77
CA ASN A 73 4.39 26.22 -17.36
C ASN A 73 3.25 25.53 -16.59
N ARG A 74 3.34 24.22 -16.34
CA ARG A 74 2.35 23.40 -15.62
C ARG A 74 0.93 23.55 -16.16
N SER A 75 0.76 23.83 -17.45
CA SER A 75 -0.57 23.88 -18.05
C SER A 75 -1.11 22.50 -18.40
N ILE A 76 -0.24 21.50 -18.56
CA ILE A 76 -0.60 20.12 -18.87
C ILE A 76 -0.27 19.24 -17.66
N HIS A 77 -1.25 18.45 -17.22
CA HIS A 77 -1.12 17.57 -16.08
C HIS A 77 -1.49 16.13 -16.45
N ALA A 78 -0.65 15.17 -16.04
CA ALA A 78 -1.03 13.77 -15.95
C ALA A 78 -1.62 13.49 -14.57
N LYS A 79 -2.78 12.85 -14.51
CA LYS A 79 -3.38 12.35 -13.27
C LYS A 79 -3.30 10.83 -13.24
N LYS A 80 -2.69 10.27 -12.19
CA LYS A 80 -2.58 8.84 -11.95
C LYS A 80 -3.37 8.45 -10.71
N ASN A 81 -4.48 7.74 -10.91
CA ASN A 81 -5.22 7.09 -9.85
C ASN A 81 -4.62 5.69 -9.62
N HIS A 82 -4.12 5.42 -8.43
CA HIS A 82 -3.45 4.16 -8.13
C HIS A 82 -3.50 3.84 -6.64
N PHE A 83 -3.42 2.57 -6.28
CA PHE A 83 -3.05 2.19 -4.92
C PHE A 83 -1.54 2.41 -4.74
N PRO A 84 -1.08 2.94 -3.59
CA PRO A 84 0.35 3.14 -3.32
C PRO A 84 1.03 1.81 -2.97
N LEU A 85 0.85 0.80 -3.82
CA LEU A 85 1.29 -0.57 -3.64
C LEU A 85 2.09 -1.02 -4.87
N LYS A 86 3.04 -1.90 -4.63
CA LYS A 86 3.76 -2.65 -5.65
C LYS A 86 3.93 -4.08 -5.15
N LEU A 87 3.89 -5.06 -6.05
CA LEU A 87 4.27 -6.42 -5.71
C LEU A 87 5.70 -6.43 -5.15
N ALA A 88 5.87 -7.09 -4.00
CA ALA A 88 7.14 -7.12 -3.27
C ALA A 88 7.89 -8.46 -3.42
N CYS A 89 7.34 -9.42 -4.18
CA CYS A 89 7.98 -10.71 -4.44
C CYS A 89 9.23 -10.60 -5.33
N SER A 90 9.34 -9.49 -6.07
CA SER A 90 10.54 -9.14 -6.84
C SER A 90 10.83 -7.66 -6.63
N LEU A 91 12.03 -7.39 -6.12
CA LEU A 91 12.49 -6.05 -5.81
C LEU A 91 13.80 -5.81 -6.57
N THR A 92 13.99 -4.59 -7.06
CA THR A 92 15.32 -4.18 -7.52
C THR A 92 16.23 -4.03 -6.30
N ILE A 93 17.55 -4.20 -6.49
CA ILE A 93 18.55 -4.09 -5.41
C ILE A 93 18.38 -2.76 -4.64
N HIS A 94 18.24 -1.64 -5.35
CA HIS A 94 18.00 -0.34 -4.72
C HIS A 94 16.75 -0.33 -3.82
N LYS A 95 15.70 -1.11 -4.16
CA LYS A 95 14.45 -1.16 -3.40
C LYS A 95 14.45 -2.21 -2.28
N SER A 96 15.41 -3.13 -2.26
CA SER A 96 15.63 -4.07 -1.16
C SER A 96 16.67 -3.61 -0.14
N GLN A 97 17.43 -2.54 -0.42
CA GLN A 97 18.43 -1.99 0.50
C GLN A 97 17.85 -1.76 1.90
N ARG A 98 18.56 -2.25 2.92
CA ARG A 98 18.19 -2.20 4.35
C ARG A 98 16.94 -3.01 4.73
N GLY A 99 16.40 -3.82 3.81
CA GLY A 99 15.35 -4.79 4.12
C GLY A 99 15.93 -6.07 4.72
N THR A 100 15.19 -6.67 5.65
CA THR A 100 15.45 -8.02 6.17
C THR A 100 14.47 -8.97 5.49
N PHE A 101 14.99 -10.07 4.92
CA PHE A 101 14.20 -11.08 4.21
C PHE A 101 14.62 -12.46 4.71
N ASP A 102 13.63 -13.34 4.93
CA ASP A 102 13.90 -14.70 5.42
C ASP A 102 14.61 -15.56 4.36
N GLU A 103 14.29 -15.34 3.08
CA GLU A 103 14.90 -16.02 1.93
C GLU A 103 15.03 -15.06 0.74
N ILE A 104 16.13 -15.18 -0.02
CA ILE A 104 16.41 -14.37 -1.21
C ILE A 104 16.94 -15.25 -2.33
N VAL A 105 16.30 -15.17 -3.50
CA VAL A 105 16.85 -15.70 -4.76
C VAL A 105 17.33 -14.53 -5.60
N TYR A 106 18.61 -14.54 -5.96
CA TYR A 106 19.23 -13.48 -6.76
C TYR A 106 19.65 -14.00 -8.14
N LYS A 107 19.24 -13.31 -9.20
CA LYS A 107 19.61 -13.64 -10.59
C LYS A 107 20.53 -12.55 -11.15
N TYR A 108 21.75 -12.92 -11.53
CA TYR A 108 22.60 -12.09 -12.38
C TYR A 108 22.14 -12.20 -13.84
N SER A 109 22.17 -11.07 -14.56
CA SER A 109 21.96 -10.96 -16.00
C SER A 109 23.22 -10.43 -16.65
#